data_AF-A0A957CF97-F1
#
_entry.id   AF-A0A957CF97-F1
#
_cell.length_a   1.000
_cell.length_b   1.000
_cell.length_c   1.000
_cell.angle_alpha   90.00
_cell.angle_beta   90.00
_cell.angle_gamma   90.00
#
_symmetry.space_group_name_H-M   'P 1'
#
loop_
_entity.id
_entity.type
_entity.pdbx_description
1 polymer ?
#
loop_
_entity_poly.entity_id
_entity_poly.type
_entity_poly.pdbx_seq_one_letter_code
_entity_poly.pdbx_strand_id
1 'polypeptide(L)' 'MKLKICKGDTVEIVAGDDKGHRGEVQRIIRKKNKDGSHDPNRVYVIVA' A
#
# COMPACT_ATOMS: atom_id res chain seq x y z
N MET A 1 10.36 -6.35 8.07
CA MET A 1 8.89 -6.48 7.91
C MET A 1 8.53 -6.85 6.47
N LYS A 2 7.75 -7.92 6.27
CA LYS A 2 7.29 -8.39 4.95
C LYS A 2 5.86 -7.91 4.69
N LEU A 3 5.64 -7.22 3.57
CA LEU A 3 4.29 -6.85 3.11
C LEU A 3 3.62 -8.06 2.47
N LYS A 4 2.29 -8.15 2.62
CA LYS A 4 1.47 -9.20 1.99
C LYS A 4 0.98 -8.85 0.58
N ILE A 5 1.22 -7.61 0.17
CA ILE A 5 0.80 -7.01 -1.10
C ILE A 5 2.01 -6.73 -1.97
N CYS A 6 1.85 -7.02 -3.26
CA CYS A 6 2.84 -6.88 -4.32
C CYS A 6 2.25 -6.08 -5.49
N LYS A 7 3.12 -5.56 -6.37
CA LYS A 7 2.67 -4.98 -7.63
C LYS A 7 2.00 -6.06 -8.49
N GLY A 8 0.87 -5.74 -9.10
CA GLY A 8 0.06 -6.67 -9.89
C GLY A 8 -1.05 -7.37 -9.10
N ASP A 9 -1.06 -7.27 -7.77
CA ASP A 9 -2.15 -7.84 -6.97
C ASP A 9 -3.44 -7.05 -7.19
N THR A 10 -4.58 -7.74 -7.24
CA THR A 10 -5.89 -7.09 -7.14
C THR A 10 -6.27 -6.93 -5.68
N VAL A 11 -6.56 -5.70 -5.26
CA VAL A 11 -6.92 -5.35 -3.88
C VAL A 11 -8.28 -4.64 -3.82
N GLU A 12 -8.88 -4.59 -2.63
CA GLU A 12 -10.10 -3.84 -2.34
C GLU A 12 -9.83 -2.80 -1.25
N ILE A 13 -10.35 -1.60 -1.44
CA ILE A 13 -10.26 -0.53 -0.45
C ILE A 13 -11.35 -0.74 0.61
N VAL A 14 -10.94 -0.90 1.88
CA VAL A 14 -11.87 -1.25 2.97
C VAL A 14 -12.39 -0.05 3.78
N ALA A 15 -11.79 1.13 3.60
CA ALA A 15 -12.12 2.36 4.32
C ALA A 15 -11.70 3.62 3.55
N GLY A 16 -12.31 4.77 3.87
CA GLY A 16 -12.10 6.04 3.17
C GLY A 16 -13.14 6.29 2.08
N ASP A 17 -12.93 7.36 1.30
CA ASP A 17 -13.88 7.82 0.28
C ASP A 17 -14.03 6.81 -0.88
N ASP A 18 -12.97 6.08 -1.21
CA ASP A 18 -12.95 5.06 -2.27
C ASP A 18 -13.29 3.64 -1.77
N LYS A 19 -13.95 3.51 -0.61
CA LYS A 19 -14.30 2.20 -0.03
C LYS A 19 -15.13 1.36 -1.01
N GLY A 20 -14.75 0.10 -1.18
CA GLY A 20 -15.37 -0.86 -2.11
C GLY A 20 -14.74 -0.84 -3.50
N HIS A 21 -13.89 0.14 -3.82
CA HIS A 21 -13.14 0.13 -5.08
C HIS A 21 -12.17 -1.07 -5.12
N ARG A 22 -12.12 -1.72 -6.27
CA ARG A 22 -11.20 -2.83 -6.54
C ARG A 22 -10.34 -2.50 -7.74
N GLY A 23 -9.05 -2.78 -7.63
CA GLY A 23 -8.12 -2.52 -8.72
C GLY A 23 -6.76 -3.16 -8.50
N GLU A 24 -5.92 -3.05 -9.53
CA GLU A 24 -4.58 -3.61 -9.53
C GLU A 24 -3.58 -2.65 -8.87
N VAL A 25 -2.73 -3.19 -8.00
CA VAL A 25 -1.63 -2.45 -7.38
C VAL A 25 -0.59 -2.06 -8.43
N GLN A 26 -0.48 -0.76 -8.69
CA GLN A 26 0.48 -0.18 -9.63
C GLN A 26 1.84 0.08 -8.98
N ARG A 27 1.81 0.57 -7.73
CA ARG A 27 3.03 0.96 -7.01
C ARG A 27 2.84 0.89 -5.50
N ILE A 28 3.89 0.48 -4.80
CA ILE A 28 3.98 0.49 -3.34
C ILE A 28 5.08 1.46 -2.93
N ILE A 29 4.75 2.39 -2.03
CA ILE A 29 5.66 3.41 -1.51
C ILE A 29 5.82 3.19 -0.01
N ARG A 30 7.05 2.86 0.41
CA ARG A 30 7.40 2.64 1.82
C ARG A 30 8.21 3.82 2.32
N LYS A 31 7.69 4.56 3.29
CA LYS A 31 8.45 5.64 3.91
C LYS A 31 9.51 5.05 4.85
N LYS A 32 10.60 5.80 5.01
CA LYS A 32 11.67 5.48 5.95
C LYS A 32 11.60 6.46 7.13
N ASN A 33 11.98 5.96 8.31
CA ASN A 33 12.26 6.74 9.49
C ASN A 33 13.57 7.50 9.33
N LYS A 34 13.88 8.39 10.29
CA LYS A 34 15.14 9.16 10.29
C LYS A 34 16.39 8.27 10.36
N ASP A 35 16.27 7.09 10.97
CA ASP A 35 17.33 6.07 11.07
C ASP A 35 17.45 5.18 9.82
N GLY A 36 16.65 5.44 8.77
CA GLY A 36 16.65 4.66 7.53
C GLY A 36 15.83 3.38 7.56
N SER A 37 15.28 2.98 8.72
CA SER A 37 14.38 1.83 8.84
C SER A 37 13.03 2.13 8.17
N HIS A 38 12.32 1.09 7.72
CA HIS A 38 10.98 1.26 7.15
C HIS A 38 9.91 1.29 8.25
N ASP A 39 9.03 2.28 8.19
CA ASP A 39 7.89 2.38 9.09
C ASP A 39 6.75 1.45 8.62
N PRO A 40 6.34 0.47 9.44
CA PRO A 40 5.25 -0.45 9.10
C PRO A 40 3.89 0.24 8.87
N ASN A 41 3.68 1.41 9.48
CA ASN A 41 2.42 2.14 9.45
C ASN A 41 2.38 3.21 8.34
N ARG A 42 3.49 3.45 7.63
CA ARG A 42 3.59 4.46 6.56
C ARG A 42 3.86 3.80 5.20
N VAL A 43 2.90 3.00 4.78
CA VAL A 43 2.88 2.28 3.51
C VAL A 43 1.72 2.81 2.68
N TYR A 44 2.03 3.33 1.50
CA TYR A 44 1.05 3.87 0.56
C TYR A 44 1.01 2.99 -0.70
N VAL A 45 -0.18 2.75 -1.21
CA VAL A 45 -0.43 1.90 -2.37
C VAL A 45 -1.22 2.69 -3.39
N ILE A 46 -0.77 2.68 -4.65
CA ILE A 46 -1.50 3.28 -5.76
C ILE A 46 -2.22 2.15 -6.48
N VAL A 47 -3.53 2.30 -6.62
CA VAL A 47 -4.44 1.32 -7.24
C VAL A 47 -5.07 1.98 -8.47
N ALA A 48 -5.17 1.24 -9.57
CA ALA A 48 -5.83 1.69 -10.81
C ALA A 48 -7.35 1.51 -10.78
#